data_AF-A0A5S3V8X0-F1
#
_entry.id   AF-A0A5S3V8X0-F1
#
_cell.length_a   1.000
_cell.length_b   1.000
_cell.length_c   1.000
_cell.angle_alpha   90.00
_cell.angle_beta   90.00
_cell.angle_gamma   90.00
#
_symmetry.space_group_name_H-M   'P 1'
#
loop_
_entity.id
_entity.type
_entity.pdbx_description
1 polymer ?
#
loop_
_entity_poly.entity_id
_entity_poly.type
_entity_poly.pdbx_seq_one_letter_code
_entity_poly.pdbx_strand_id
1 'polypeptide(L)'
;MYEFEASPKQLKRLFDHTHQALRLYYNKEKWPAIYPTLTQLAERFVLMYNHTPNALHAHLQFYAADHGYTTNLVVNQCIVICALCHANGYSSQFTEELVLACLSDHICSTNETNRLANAKSLNVQEQKLLKLRHQIAIKMLKSAKVPSGQLQRILARLDKYTAAITGVKHIPLYDNTTVLVCLAKRISKAITPRPKVRTFNITQTIKSLYVNTHNQFAQSSLTALAQQFAHYPTGVMVNYKSDHAMVLAKANKSITLGILKDNKVAGVVKTSKQLSPFYKPIITTDKTLLYSIWFNDQVIELPQREHNNKDMILEAVGKLGQEQYIEFKAIEKTIAPFTQLEQALRHAARQYNRQGQKATTLRHCLTMVGLDTAGLLCQRVLLETLLAEQPHPFSADIWCKYTLINKIIFVLLSKSKPESFEALLGPFTAVIYFIVLNHDSQIMRLVTPPSDDFSQIPISTACIFGFEQLDGSLLNEFVQDNFRFSKMHNAFAETELTEKQSLSVDAKLFSAIKLITVIILTGETQLTAWQSQVLDSILDEFNWQSRTQILTAILEQSPLCTIE
;
A
#
# COMPACT_ATOMS: atom_id res chain seq x y z
N MET A 1 -14.13 6.00 21.69
CA MET A 1 -12.68 6.07 21.40
C MET A 1 -12.16 7.38 21.97
N TYR A 2 -11.11 7.36 22.79
CA TYR A 2 -10.41 8.61 23.15
C TYR A 2 -9.65 9.09 21.91
N GLU A 3 -9.87 10.35 21.51
CA GLU A 3 -9.15 10.98 20.41
C GLU A 3 -7.64 11.00 20.74
N PHE A 4 -6.80 10.56 19.79
CA PHE A 4 -5.35 10.54 20.00
C PHE A 4 -4.81 11.97 19.99
N GLU A 5 -4.28 12.42 21.12
CA GLU A 5 -3.61 13.71 21.21
C GLU A 5 -2.09 13.54 21.14
N ALA A 6 -1.50 14.06 20.06
CA ALA A 6 -0.05 14.09 19.90
C ALA A 6 0.56 15.03 20.95
N SER A 7 1.57 14.54 21.68
CA SER A 7 2.22 15.32 22.74
C SER A 7 3.69 14.91 22.94
N PRO A 8 4.50 15.75 23.62
CA PRO A 8 5.89 15.41 23.93
C PRO A 8 6.02 14.07 24.67
N LYS A 9 5.05 13.76 25.54
CA LYS A 9 4.99 12.50 26.29
C LYS A 9 4.77 11.30 25.37
N GLN A 10 3.90 11.42 24.37
CA GLN A 10 3.67 10.34 23.41
C GLN A 10 4.88 10.16 22.49
N LEU A 11 5.54 11.24 22.07
CA LEU A 11 6.75 11.16 21.24
C LEU A 11 7.90 10.48 22.01
N LYS A 12 8.10 10.86 23.28
CA LYS A 12 9.06 10.17 24.17
C LYS A 12 8.72 8.68 24.35
N ARG A 13 7.44 8.35 24.50
CA ARG A 13 6.98 6.96 24.63
C ARG A 13 7.33 6.11 23.42
N LEU A 14 7.40 6.66 22.21
CA LEU A 14 7.86 5.90 21.04
C LEU A 14 9.27 5.36 21.27
N PHE A 15 10.20 6.19 21.75
CA PHE A 15 11.57 5.79 22.03
C PHE A 15 11.66 4.83 23.21
N ASP A 16 11.05 5.19 24.35
CA ASP A 16 11.08 4.38 25.57
C ASP A 16 10.47 2.99 25.34
N HIS A 17 9.33 2.91 24.65
CA HIS A 17 8.65 1.65 24.37
C HIS A 17 9.35 0.84 23.28
N THR A 18 9.94 1.48 22.26
CA THR A 18 10.81 0.78 21.30
C THR A 18 11.99 0.14 22.03
N HIS A 19 12.62 0.87 22.95
CA HIS A 19 13.72 0.38 23.75
C HIS A 19 13.33 -0.82 24.62
N GLN A 20 12.16 -0.76 25.26
CA GLN A 20 11.62 -1.85 26.06
C GLN A 20 11.28 -3.08 25.19
N ALA A 21 10.60 -2.88 24.07
CA ALA A 21 10.21 -3.94 23.15
C ALA A 21 11.44 -4.74 22.66
N LEU A 22 12.51 -4.04 22.26
CA LEU A 22 13.77 -4.64 21.80
C LEU A 22 14.49 -5.50 22.85
N ARG A 23 14.11 -5.41 24.13
CA ARG A 23 14.65 -6.21 25.23
C ARG A 23 13.78 -7.42 25.58
N LEU A 24 12.52 -7.46 25.14
CA LEU A 24 11.59 -8.54 25.46
C LEU A 24 12.08 -9.90 24.98
N TYR A 25 12.77 -9.96 23.83
CA TYR A 25 13.31 -11.22 23.28
C TYR A 25 14.22 -11.95 24.27
N TYR A 26 15.02 -11.23 25.05
CA TYR A 26 15.96 -11.84 26.00
C TYR A 26 15.31 -12.33 27.29
N ASN A 27 13.99 -12.15 27.44
CA ASN A 27 13.18 -12.78 28.48
C ASN A 27 12.10 -13.67 27.84
N LYS A 28 12.35 -14.98 27.82
CA LYS A 28 11.45 -15.98 27.20
C LYS A 28 10.04 -15.96 27.77
N GLU A 29 9.86 -15.66 29.05
CA GLU A 29 8.54 -15.57 29.70
C GLU A 29 7.69 -14.44 29.11
N LYS A 30 8.33 -13.42 28.53
CA LYS A 30 7.66 -12.26 27.93
C LYS A 30 7.38 -12.39 26.44
N TRP A 31 7.73 -13.52 25.81
CA TRP A 31 7.50 -13.73 24.37
C TRP A 31 6.04 -13.57 23.93
N PRO A 32 5.03 -14.05 24.70
CA PRO A 32 3.62 -13.85 24.34
C PRO A 32 3.22 -12.36 24.26
N ALA A 33 3.89 -11.49 25.02
CA ALA A 33 3.61 -10.06 25.04
C ALA A 33 4.28 -9.29 23.88
N ILE A 34 5.22 -9.91 23.14
CA ILE A 34 5.98 -9.22 22.09
C ILE A 34 5.04 -8.73 21.00
N TYR A 35 4.26 -9.61 20.38
CA TYR A 35 3.43 -9.22 19.24
C TYR A 35 2.42 -8.11 19.58
N PRO A 36 1.60 -8.21 20.65
CA PRO A 36 0.72 -7.12 21.06
C PRO A 36 1.46 -5.80 21.31
N THR A 37 2.66 -5.86 21.91
CA THR A 37 3.49 -4.67 22.14
C THR A 37 3.95 -4.04 20.84
N LEU A 38 4.35 -4.86 19.85
CA LEU A 38 4.81 -4.36 18.56
C LEU A 38 3.66 -3.75 17.76
N THR A 39 2.47 -4.34 17.77
CA THR A 39 1.27 -3.80 17.10
C THR A 39 0.87 -2.45 17.70
N GLN A 40 0.76 -2.35 19.03
CA GLN A 40 0.46 -1.07 19.70
C GLN A 40 1.53 -0.01 19.41
N LEU A 41 2.79 -0.41 19.29
CA LEU A 41 3.87 0.51 18.96
C LEU A 41 3.79 0.97 17.50
N ALA A 42 3.42 0.08 16.57
CA ALA A 42 3.23 0.39 15.16
C ALA A 42 2.10 1.41 14.95
N GLU A 43 0.93 1.17 15.55
CA GLU A 43 -0.21 2.10 15.58
C GLU A 43 0.22 3.49 16.09
N ARG A 44 0.96 3.55 17.20
CA ARG A 44 1.44 4.82 17.76
C ARG A 44 2.41 5.56 16.85
N PHE A 45 3.27 4.86 16.12
CA PHE A 45 4.16 5.49 15.14
C PHE A 45 3.34 6.14 14.03
N VAL A 46 2.34 5.44 13.50
CA VAL A 46 1.47 5.95 12.42
C VAL A 46 0.62 7.12 12.90
N LEU A 47 -0.03 7.00 14.06
CA LEU A 47 -0.78 8.09 14.68
C LEU A 47 0.10 9.32 14.93
N MET A 48 1.30 9.13 15.50
CA MET A 48 2.23 10.24 15.74
C MET A 48 2.67 10.91 14.43
N TYR A 49 2.94 10.12 13.39
CA TYR A 49 3.34 10.65 12.09
C TYR A 49 2.23 11.44 11.42
N ASN A 50 0.97 10.97 11.51
CA ASN A 50 -0.18 11.68 10.94
C ASN A 50 -0.43 13.04 11.61
N HIS A 51 -0.14 13.16 12.91
CA HIS A 51 -0.33 14.41 13.66
C HIS A 51 0.90 15.34 13.67
N THR A 52 2.11 14.78 13.68
CA THR A 52 3.36 15.56 13.84
C THR A 52 4.50 15.04 12.97
N PRO A 53 4.35 15.04 11.63
CA PRO A 53 5.40 14.57 10.72
C PRO A 53 6.69 15.38 10.87
N ASN A 54 6.57 16.67 11.18
CA ASN A 54 7.68 17.60 11.48
C ASN A 54 8.61 17.08 12.58
N ALA A 55 8.04 16.64 13.71
CA ALA A 55 8.81 16.13 14.83
C ALA A 55 9.61 14.88 14.45
N LEU A 56 8.95 13.95 13.75
CA LEU A 56 9.57 12.70 13.33
C LEU A 56 10.63 12.92 12.25
N HIS A 57 10.41 13.81 11.28
CA HIS A 57 11.43 14.17 10.29
C HIS A 57 12.67 14.76 10.96
N ALA A 58 12.51 15.63 11.96
CA ALA A 58 13.63 16.18 12.70
C ALA A 58 14.44 15.11 13.43
N HIS A 59 13.78 14.10 13.99
CA HIS A 59 14.44 13.01 14.69
C HIS A 59 15.43 12.23 13.81
N LEU A 60 15.26 12.23 12.48
CA LEU A 60 16.23 11.61 11.57
C LEU A 60 17.62 12.29 11.59
N GLN A 61 17.73 13.49 12.20
CA GLN A 61 19.00 14.19 12.43
C GLN A 61 19.56 13.95 13.83
N PHE A 62 18.80 13.32 14.74
CA PHE A 62 19.20 13.15 16.13
C PHE A 62 19.68 11.75 16.42
N TYR A 63 20.60 11.69 17.38
CA TYR A 63 20.91 10.47 18.12
C TYR A 63 20.63 10.73 19.59
N ALA A 64 19.57 10.10 20.10
CA ALA A 64 19.20 10.16 21.51
C ALA A 64 20.21 9.35 22.33
N ALA A 65 21.10 10.04 23.04
CA ALA A 65 22.23 9.41 23.73
C ALA A 65 21.82 8.52 24.92
N ASP A 66 20.62 8.75 25.48
CA ASP A 66 20.02 7.92 26.54
C ASP A 66 19.64 6.51 26.05
N HIS A 67 19.67 6.27 24.73
CA HIS A 67 19.33 4.99 24.12
C HIS A 67 20.50 4.38 23.34
N GLY A 68 20.49 3.05 23.25
CA GLY A 68 21.48 2.31 22.45
C GLY A 68 21.32 2.56 20.95
N TYR A 69 22.36 2.20 20.20
CA TYR A 69 22.39 2.33 18.74
C TYR A 69 21.19 1.63 18.08
N THR A 70 20.86 0.40 18.50
CA THR A 70 19.75 -0.37 17.90
C THR A 70 18.41 0.35 18.09
N THR A 71 18.18 1.00 19.24
CA THR A 71 16.94 1.76 19.46
C THR A 71 16.86 2.95 18.50
N ASN A 72 17.91 3.76 18.40
CA ASN A 72 17.95 4.89 17.45
C ASN A 72 17.78 4.40 15.99
N LEU A 73 18.43 3.30 15.63
CA LEU A 73 18.30 2.69 14.31
C LEU A 73 16.85 2.30 13.99
N VAL A 74 16.20 1.55 14.88
CA VAL A 74 14.84 1.04 14.67
C VAL A 74 13.82 2.19 14.66
N VAL A 75 13.97 3.19 15.54
CA VAL A 75 13.12 4.39 15.52
C VAL A 75 13.28 5.13 14.19
N ASN A 76 14.51 5.36 13.72
CA ASN A 76 14.76 5.98 12.42
C ASN A 76 14.15 5.18 11.27
N GLN A 77 14.22 3.85 11.33
CA GLN A 77 13.60 2.97 10.33
C GLN A 77 12.07 3.09 10.33
N CYS A 78 11.44 3.13 11.51
CA CYS A 78 9.99 3.31 11.66
C CYS A 78 9.53 4.69 11.16
N ILE A 79 10.31 5.75 11.42
CA ILE A 79 10.02 7.08 10.90
C ILE A 79 10.13 7.12 9.37
N VAL A 80 11.20 6.56 8.81
CA VAL A 80 11.40 6.56 7.35
C VAL A 80 10.31 5.76 6.64
N ILE A 81 9.85 4.63 7.20
CA ILE A 81 8.77 3.87 6.58
C ILE A 81 7.43 4.61 6.65
N CYS A 82 7.12 5.31 7.76
CA CYS A 82 5.95 6.18 7.83
C CYS A 82 6.04 7.30 6.78
N ALA A 83 7.22 7.90 6.61
CA ALA A 83 7.44 8.94 5.62
C ALA A 83 7.28 8.44 4.18
N LEU A 84 7.82 7.26 3.87
CA LEU A 84 7.63 6.61 2.58
C LEU A 84 6.16 6.33 2.31
N CYS A 85 5.44 5.73 3.26
CA CYS A 85 4.03 5.38 3.06
C CYS A 85 3.14 6.62 2.92
N HIS A 86 3.37 7.64 3.74
CA HIS A 86 2.64 8.89 3.64
C HIS A 86 2.90 9.62 2.32
N ALA A 87 4.15 9.66 1.86
CA ALA A 87 4.53 10.31 0.60
C ALA A 87 3.93 9.60 -0.63
N ASN A 88 3.70 8.28 -0.55
CA ASN A 88 3.05 7.50 -1.59
C ASN A 88 1.52 7.39 -1.39
N GLY A 89 0.94 8.00 -0.35
CA GLY A 89 -0.49 8.00 -0.10
C GLY A 89 -1.09 6.68 0.40
N TYR A 90 -0.29 5.77 0.96
CA TYR A 90 -0.78 4.47 1.45
C TYR A 90 -1.61 4.62 2.74
N SER A 91 -2.46 3.63 2.99
CA SER A 91 -3.37 3.59 4.16
C SER A 91 -2.60 3.52 5.48
N SER A 92 -3.25 3.95 6.57
CA SER A 92 -2.69 3.82 7.92
C SER A 92 -2.49 2.35 8.30
N GLN A 93 -3.47 1.49 8.02
CA GLN A 93 -3.42 0.05 8.31
C GLN A 93 -2.24 -0.62 7.61
N PHE A 94 -2.05 -0.38 6.31
CA PHE A 94 -0.89 -0.87 5.57
C PHE A 94 0.43 -0.35 6.15
N THR A 95 0.46 0.93 6.53
CA THR A 95 1.66 1.53 7.13
C THR A 95 2.02 0.86 8.47
N GLU A 96 1.04 0.54 9.31
CA GLU A 96 1.25 -0.16 10.57
C GLU A 96 1.91 -1.52 10.37
N GLU A 97 1.50 -2.30 9.36
CA GLU A 97 2.13 -3.58 9.04
C GLU A 97 3.60 -3.43 8.62
N LEU A 98 3.93 -2.38 7.86
CA LEU A 98 5.32 -2.12 7.48
C LEU A 98 6.16 -1.61 8.66
N VAL A 99 5.58 -0.81 9.57
CA VAL A 99 6.23 -0.42 10.82
C VAL A 99 6.49 -1.64 11.70
N LEU A 100 5.52 -2.55 11.79
CA LEU A 100 5.65 -3.82 12.51
C LEU A 100 6.82 -4.66 11.98
N ALA A 101 7.02 -4.69 10.66
CA ALA A 101 8.19 -5.32 10.04
C ALA A 101 9.51 -4.61 10.40
N CYS A 102 9.52 -3.28 10.46
CA CYS A 102 10.70 -2.50 10.88
C CYS A 102 11.07 -2.77 12.35
N LEU A 103 10.08 -2.80 13.24
CA LEU A 103 10.28 -3.14 14.65
C LEU A 103 10.81 -4.57 14.83
N SER A 104 10.40 -5.49 13.96
CA SER A 104 10.79 -6.90 13.99
C SER A 104 12.16 -7.21 13.36
N ASP A 105 12.77 -6.32 12.56
CA ASP A 105 14.06 -6.55 11.88
C ASP A 105 15.20 -6.85 12.87
N HIS A 106 15.18 -6.18 14.02
CA HIS A 106 16.26 -6.22 15.02
C HIS A 106 15.85 -6.82 16.38
N ILE A 107 14.59 -7.25 16.54
CA ILE A 107 14.04 -7.74 17.83
C ILE A 107 14.86 -8.87 18.45
N CYS A 108 15.38 -9.78 17.64
CA CYS A 108 16.16 -10.94 18.09
C CYS A 108 17.67 -10.72 18.15
N SER A 109 18.18 -9.52 17.79
CA SER A 109 19.62 -9.26 17.67
C SER A 109 20.06 -7.90 18.23
N THR A 110 19.31 -7.37 19.21
CA THR A 110 19.53 -6.03 19.76
C THR A 110 20.92 -5.88 20.37
N ASN A 111 21.34 -6.85 21.19
CA ASN A 111 22.62 -6.82 21.91
C ASN A 111 23.80 -6.93 20.94
N GLU A 112 23.70 -7.83 19.97
CA GLU A 112 24.72 -8.08 18.95
C GLU A 112 24.88 -6.86 18.03
N THR A 113 23.76 -6.24 17.64
CA THR A 113 23.75 -5.02 16.83
C THR A 113 24.40 -3.85 17.57
N ASN A 114 24.12 -3.69 18.87
CA ASN A 114 24.76 -2.68 19.73
C ASN A 114 26.26 -2.94 19.92
N ARG A 115 26.69 -4.20 20.07
CA ARG A 115 28.12 -4.55 20.17
C ARG A 115 28.87 -4.17 18.90
N LEU A 116 28.35 -4.54 17.74
CA LEU A 116 28.95 -4.20 16.45
C LEU A 116 29.03 -2.69 16.24
N ALA A 117 27.98 -1.94 16.60
CA ALA A 117 27.98 -0.49 16.51
C ALA A 117 29.08 0.14 17.38
N ASN A 118 29.39 -0.45 18.53
CA ASN A 118 30.47 -0.03 19.42
C ASN A 118 31.85 -0.61 19.03
N ALA A 119 32.01 -1.13 17.81
CA ALA A 119 33.24 -1.75 17.31
C ALA A 119 33.76 -2.92 18.18
N LYS A 120 32.86 -3.61 18.89
CA LYS A 120 33.19 -4.83 19.64
C LYS A 120 32.97 -6.05 18.74
N SER A 121 33.89 -7.00 18.78
CA SER A 121 33.75 -8.28 18.06
C SER A 121 32.60 -9.11 18.64
N LEU A 122 31.99 -9.93 17.77
CA LEU A 122 30.98 -10.92 18.14
C LEU A 122 31.63 -12.31 18.23
N ASN A 123 31.21 -13.10 19.22
CA ASN A 123 31.58 -14.51 19.28
C ASN A 123 30.83 -15.33 18.21
N VAL A 124 31.19 -16.60 18.03
CA VAL A 124 30.61 -17.48 16.99
C VAL A 124 29.08 -17.62 17.12
N GLN A 125 28.56 -17.68 18.34
CA GLN A 125 27.12 -17.81 18.59
C GLN A 125 26.38 -16.51 18.24
N GLU A 126 26.92 -15.36 18.64
CA GLU A 126 26.39 -14.03 18.34
C GLU A 126 26.39 -13.75 16.83
N GLN A 127 27.45 -14.15 16.12
CA GLN A 127 27.50 -14.07 14.65
C GLN A 127 26.41 -14.92 14.00
N LYS A 128 26.21 -16.15 14.49
CA LYS A 128 25.16 -17.04 14.01
C LYS A 128 23.77 -16.45 14.27
N LEU A 129 23.54 -15.88 15.46
CA LEU A 129 22.28 -15.23 15.82
C LEU A 129 21.99 -14.03 14.91
N LEU A 130 22.96 -13.16 14.66
CA LEU A 130 22.79 -12.02 13.75
C LEU A 130 22.47 -12.46 12.31
N LYS A 131 23.14 -13.52 11.83
CA LYS A 131 22.92 -14.09 10.49
C LYS A 131 21.52 -14.71 10.35
N LEU A 132 21.00 -15.33 11.40
CA LEU A 132 19.72 -16.04 11.40
C LEU A 132 18.56 -15.23 11.99
N ARG A 133 18.78 -13.96 12.36
CA ARG A 133 17.83 -13.15 13.15
C ARG A 133 16.42 -13.11 12.60
N HIS A 134 16.23 -13.02 11.28
CA HIS A 134 14.90 -13.01 10.66
C HIS A 134 14.20 -14.36 10.75
N GLN A 135 14.94 -15.46 10.57
CA GLN A 135 14.39 -16.80 10.73
C GLN A 135 13.99 -17.05 12.18
N ILE A 136 14.78 -16.56 13.14
CA ILE A 136 14.47 -16.64 14.58
C ILE A 136 13.25 -15.79 14.90
N ALA A 137 13.18 -14.54 14.40
CA ALA A 137 12.02 -13.67 14.58
C ALA A 137 10.73 -14.32 14.03
N ILE A 138 10.78 -14.90 12.83
CA ILE A 138 9.64 -15.63 12.26
C ILE A 138 9.23 -16.81 13.14
N LYS A 139 10.18 -17.60 13.65
CA LYS A 139 9.88 -18.72 14.56
C LYS A 139 9.23 -18.23 15.85
N MET A 140 9.75 -17.16 16.44
CA MET A 140 9.21 -16.53 17.64
C MET A 140 7.77 -16.03 17.41
N LEU A 141 7.52 -15.35 16.29
CA LEU A 141 6.17 -14.87 15.93
C LEU A 141 5.20 -16.05 15.72
N LYS A 142 5.65 -17.14 15.08
CA LYS A 142 4.84 -18.37 14.96
C LYS A 142 4.50 -18.97 16.32
N SER A 143 5.46 -19.02 17.25
CA SER A 143 5.22 -19.50 18.62
C SER A 143 4.20 -18.62 19.38
N ALA A 144 4.15 -17.32 19.08
CA ALA A 144 3.18 -16.39 19.62
C ALA A 144 1.82 -16.41 18.88
N LYS A 145 1.59 -17.40 17.99
CA LYS A 145 0.36 -17.55 17.18
C LYS A 145 0.04 -16.33 16.31
N VAL A 146 1.06 -15.59 15.88
CA VAL A 146 0.88 -14.48 14.94
C VAL A 146 0.52 -15.07 13.57
N PRO A 147 -0.58 -14.61 12.93
CA PRO A 147 -0.96 -15.07 11.60
C PRO A 147 0.20 -14.98 10.62
N SER A 148 0.38 -16.00 9.79
CA SER A 148 1.31 -15.95 8.67
C SER A 148 0.79 -14.98 7.63
N GLY A 149 1.58 -13.96 7.30
CA GLY A 149 1.19 -12.92 6.35
C GLY A 149 2.37 -12.06 5.90
N GLN A 150 2.09 -10.78 5.69
CA GLN A 150 3.04 -9.81 5.15
C GLN A 150 4.32 -9.69 5.98
N LEU A 151 4.21 -9.69 7.32
CA LEU A 151 5.35 -9.58 8.22
C LEU A 151 6.40 -10.68 7.99
N GLN A 152 5.99 -11.96 8.01
CA GLN A 152 6.92 -13.07 7.82
C GLN A 152 7.51 -13.07 6.40
N ARG A 153 6.71 -12.70 5.39
CA ARG A 153 7.14 -12.55 3.99
C ARG A 153 8.26 -11.52 3.87
N ILE A 154 8.09 -10.34 4.47
CA ILE A 154 9.09 -9.27 4.47
C ILE A 154 10.37 -9.75 5.16
N LEU A 155 10.27 -10.27 6.39
CA LEU A 155 11.43 -10.71 7.17
C LEU A 155 12.22 -11.81 6.44
N ALA A 156 11.55 -12.75 5.76
CA ALA A 156 12.20 -13.83 5.03
C ALA A 156 13.07 -13.35 3.85
N ARG A 157 12.74 -12.19 3.27
CA ARG A 157 13.37 -11.64 2.05
C ARG A 157 14.27 -10.45 2.32
N LEU A 158 14.11 -9.77 3.46
CA LEU A 158 14.69 -8.47 3.75
C LEU A 158 16.21 -8.40 3.54
N ASP A 159 16.98 -9.39 4.02
CA ASP A 159 18.45 -9.38 3.84
C ASP A 159 18.87 -9.60 2.38
N LYS A 160 18.17 -10.46 1.64
CA LYS A 160 18.42 -10.66 0.21
C LYS A 160 18.13 -9.38 -0.57
N TYR A 161 17.00 -8.73 -0.28
CA TYR A 161 16.59 -7.48 -0.93
C TYR A 161 17.55 -6.34 -0.57
N THR A 162 18.00 -6.25 0.68
CA THR A 162 18.99 -5.25 1.13
C THR A 162 20.31 -5.35 0.37
N ALA A 163 20.74 -6.56 0.04
CA ALA A 163 21.94 -6.79 -0.74
C ALA A 163 21.76 -6.48 -2.25
N ALA A 164 20.54 -6.65 -2.78
CA ALA A 164 20.26 -6.51 -4.20
C ALA A 164 19.77 -5.11 -4.63
N ILE A 165 19.16 -4.34 -3.71
CA ILE A 165 18.52 -3.06 -4.05
C ILE A 165 19.46 -2.04 -4.71
N THR A 166 20.76 -2.11 -4.45
CA THR A 166 21.78 -1.22 -5.07
C THR A 166 22.50 -1.86 -6.26
N GLY A 167 21.86 -2.80 -6.97
CA GLY A 167 22.35 -3.35 -8.25
C GLY A 167 23.55 -4.30 -8.19
N VAL A 168 24.24 -4.41 -7.04
CA VAL A 168 25.44 -5.26 -6.87
C VAL A 168 25.15 -6.75 -7.08
N LYS A 169 23.88 -7.17 -6.90
CA LYS A 169 23.43 -8.54 -7.15
C LYS A 169 22.17 -8.51 -8.01
N HIS A 170 22.16 -9.29 -9.09
CA HIS A 170 21.01 -9.51 -9.96
C HIS A 170 19.99 -10.43 -9.27
N ILE A 171 19.33 -9.95 -8.21
CA ILE A 171 18.22 -10.66 -7.58
C ILE A 171 16.94 -9.89 -7.92
N PRO A 172 15.96 -10.52 -8.58
CA PRO A 172 14.67 -9.89 -8.86
C PRO A 172 13.94 -9.45 -7.58
N LEU A 173 13.36 -8.24 -7.62
CA LEU A 173 12.68 -7.61 -6.51
C LEU A 173 11.17 -7.51 -6.79
N TYR A 174 10.47 -8.63 -6.68
CA TYR A 174 9.04 -8.74 -7.00
C TYR A 174 8.10 -8.24 -5.90
N ASP A 175 8.58 -8.07 -4.68
CA ASP A 175 7.79 -7.69 -3.52
C ASP A 175 8.03 -6.23 -3.11
N ASN A 176 7.18 -5.34 -3.63
CA ASN A 176 7.29 -3.90 -3.41
C ASN A 176 7.19 -3.52 -1.93
N THR A 177 6.49 -4.31 -1.12
CA THR A 177 6.36 -4.08 0.33
C THR A 177 7.70 -4.33 1.05
N THR A 178 8.40 -5.41 0.66
CA THR A 178 9.77 -5.67 1.13
C THR A 178 10.76 -4.60 0.61
N VAL A 179 10.57 -4.09 -0.61
CA VAL A 179 11.39 -3.00 -1.15
C VAL A 179 11.28 -1.74 -0.28
N LEU A 180 10.08 -1.33 0.14
CA LEU A 180 9.90 -0.17 1.02
C LEU A 180 10.64 -0.34 2.37
N VAL A 181 10.48 -1.49 3.02
CA VAL A 181 11.18 -1.78 4.29
C VAL A 181 12.69 -1.85 4.10
N CYS A 182 13.15 -2.37 2.95
CA CYS A 182 14.56 -2.39 2.56
C CYS A 182 15.13 -0.96 2.39
N LEU A 183 14.40 -0.06 1.74
CA LEU A 183 14.78 1.35 1.62
C LEU A 183 14.86 2.00 3.01
N ALA A 184 13.85 1.83 3.85
CA ALA A 184 13.84 2.35 5.22
C ALA A 184 15.03 1.85 6.04
N LYS A 185 15.37 0.56 5.92
CA LYS A 185 16.54 -0.06 6.57
C LYS A 185 17.87 0.51 6.07
N ARG A 186 18.03 0.65 4.75
CA ARG A 186 19.25 1.23 4.15
C ARG A 186 19.45 2.68 4.57
N ILE A 187 18.36 3.46 4.55
CA ILE A 187 18.36 4.87 4.93
C ILE A 187 18.71 5.01 6.41
N SER A 188 17.96 4.37 7.30
CA SER A 188 18.18 4.43 8.76
C SER A 188 19.60 4.01 9.15
N LYS A 189 20.14 2.94 8.55
CA LYS A 189 21.51 2.47 8.81
C LYS A 189 22.59 3.47 8.38
N ALA A 190 22.35 4.27 7.34
CA ALA A 190 23.31 5.25 6.83
C ALA A 190 23.29 6.56 7.63
N ILE A 191 22.12 6.96 8.13
CA ILE A 191 21.93 8.20 8.89
C ILE A 191 22.16 8.05 10.39
N THR A 192 22.05 6.84 10.95
CA THR A 192 22.26 6.61 12.38
C THR A 192 23.75 6.59 12.71
N PRO A 193 24.25 7.53 13.54
CA PRO A 193 25.67 7.60 13.90
C PRO A 193 26.23 6.32 14.52
N ARG A 194 27.47 5.98 14.15
CA ARG A 194 28.27 4.92 14.77
C ARG A 194 29.72 5.37 14.93
N PRO A 195 30.40 5.03 16.04
CA PRO A 195 31.83 5.24 16.19
C PRO A 195 32.62 4.73 14.98
N LYS A 196 33.57 5.54 14.50
CA LYS A 196 34.52 5.21 13.42
C LYS A 196 33.89 4.86 12.07
N VAL A 197 32.60 5.10 11.88
CA VAL A 197 31.89 4.91 10.59
C VAL A 197 31.33 6.24 10.14
N ARG A 198 31.60 6.61 8.88
CA ARG A 198 31.04 7.82 8.27
C ARG A 198 29.51 7.75 8.31
N THR A 199 28.90 8.79 8.86
CA THR A 199 27.45 8.98 8.87
C THR A 199 27.07 9.87 7.70
N PHE A 200 26.06 9.45 6.94
CA PHE A 200 25.53 10.24 5.83
C PHE A 200 24.30 11.00 6.29
N ASN A 201 23.99 12.11 5.63
CA ASN A 201 22.69 12.75 5.83
C ASN A 201 21.60 12.09 4.99
N ILE A 202 20.34 12.39 5.32
CA ILE A 202 19.16 11.83 4.65
C ILE A 202 19.19 12.10 3.14
N THR A 203 19.48 13.33 2.72
CA THR A 203 19.51 13.78 1.32
C THR A 203 20.58 13.05 0.50
N GLN A 204 21.79 12.92 1.05
CA GLN A 204 22.89 12.17 0.43
C GLN A 204 22.54 10.69 0.28
N THR A 205 21.87 10.13 1.28
CA THR A 205 21.50 8.72 1.29
C THR A 205 20.40 8.43 0.27
N ILE A 206 19.36 9.26 0.20
CA ILE A 206 18.29 9.14 -0.81
C ILE A 206 18.89 9.27 -2.21
N LYS A 207 19.72 10.29 -2.46
CA LYS A 207 20.40 10.47 -3.74
C LYS A 207 21.25 9.26 -4.12
N SER A 208 22.05 8.76 -3.18
CA SER A 208 22.92 7.59 -3.42
C SER A 208 22.11 6.34 -3.72
N LEU A 209 21.00 6.09 -3.01
CA LEU A 209 20.14 4.93 -3.27
C LEU A 209 19.42 5.05 -4.62
N TYR A 210 18.93 6.24 -4.96
CA TYR A 210 18.22 6.50 -6.22
C TYR A 210 19.12 6.21 -7.43
N VAL A 211 20.36 6.73 -7.41
CA VAL A 211 21.31 6.55 -8.51
C VAL A 211 21.77 5.09 -8.65
N ASN A 212 21.87 4.37 -7.53
CA ASN A 212 22.42 3.02 -7.51
C ASN A 212 21.36 1.90 -7.64
N THR A 213 20.07 2.22 -7.65
CA THR A 213 19.01 1.22 -7.82
C THR A 213 18.48 1.23 -9.25
N HIS A 214 18.27 0.04 -9.82
CA HIS A 214 17.62 -0.13 -11.12
C HIS A 214 16.13 -0.45 -11.00
N ASN A 215 15.61 -0.58 -9.77
CA ASN A 215 14.20 -0.88 -9.55
C ASN A 215 13.38 0.41 -9.65
N GLN A 216 12.52 0.50 -10.67
CA GLN A 216 11.71 1.69 -10.94
C GLN A 216 10.77 2.06 -9.79
N PHE A 217 10.20 1.06 -9.11
CA PHE A 217 9.35 1.29 -7.93
C PHE A 217 10.14 1.93 -6.78
N ALA A 218 11.37 1.45 -6.52
CA ALA A 218 12.26 2.04 -5.53
C ALA A 218 12.66 3.48 -5.88
N GLN A 219 12.98 3.76 -7.15
CA GLN A 219 13.29 5.11 -7.61
C GLN A 219 12.09 6.05 -7.41
N SER A 220 10.90 5.63 -7.81
CA SER A 220 9.65 6.41 -7.65
C SER A 220 9.36 6.69 -6.17
N SER A 221 9.51 5.69 -5.31
CA SER A 221 9.34 5.81 -3.86
C SER A 221 10.34 6.78 -3.22
N LEU A 222 11.61 6.74 -3.67
CA LEU A 222 12.66 7.66 -3.21
C LEU A 222 12.41 9.10 -3.68
N THR A 223 11.88 9.29 -4.89
CA THR A 223 11.47 10.61 -5.39
C THR A 223 10.33 11.18 -4.55
N ALA A 224 9.28 10.39 -4.27
CA ALA A 224 8.19 10.80 -3.41
C ALA A 224 8.68 11.18 -2.00
N LEU A 225 9.58 10.37 -1.42
CA LEU A 225 10.20 10.68 -0.12
C LEU A 225 11.02 11.97 -0.15
N ALA A 226 11.78 12.21 -1.22
CA ALA A 226 12.54 13.46 -1.38
C ALA A 226 11.63 14.69 -1.46
N GLN A 227 10.51 14.58 -2.19
CA GLN A 227 9.51 15.64 -2.28
C GLN A 227 8.86 15.92 -0.92
N GLN A 228 8.59 14.89 -0.13
CA GLN A 228 8.08 15.04 1.24
C GLN A 228 9.04 15.86 2.11
N PHE A 229 10.34 15.54 2.12
CA PHE A 229 11.33 16.32 2.89
C PHE A 229 11.57 17.73 2.34
N ALA A 230 11.33 17.96 1.04
CA ALA A 230 11.39 19.31 0.46
C ALA A 230 10.19 20.18 0.88
N HIS A 231 9.00 19.58 1.01
CA HIS A 231 7.80 20.25 1.53
C HIS A 231 7.94 20.54 3.03
N TYR A 232 8.46 19.58 3.80
CA TYR A 232 8.69 19.67 5.24
C TYR A 232 10.18 19.60 5.56
N PRO A 233 10.95 20.69 5.40
CA PRO A 233 12.40 20.71 5.66
C PRO A 233 12.73 20.75 7.16
N THR A 234 11.89 20.16 8.01
CA THR A 234 12.02 20.18 9.45
C THR A 234 13.23 19.35 9.89
N GLY A 235 13.99 19.85 10.86
CA GLY A 235 15.26 19.29 11.30
C GLY A 235 16.48 19.72 10.49
N VAL A 236 16.30 20.40 9.34
CA VAL A 236 17.42 20.87 8.53
C VAL A 236 18.22 21.93 9.31
N MET A 237 19.55 21.77 9.33
CA MET A 237 20.46 22.68 9.99
C MET A 237 20.81 23.85 9.08
N VAL A 238 20.87 25.05 9.65
CA VAL A 238 21.15 26.31 8.93
C VAL A 238 22.05 27.20 9.78
N ASN A 239 22.82 28.06 9.12
CA ASN A 239 23.53 29.14 9.81
C ASN A 239 22.61 30.36 9.88
N TYR A 240 22.41 30.89 11.09
CA TYR A 240 21.59 32.08 11.31
C TYR A 240 22.33 33.06 12.23
N LYS A 241 22.77 34.19 11.65
CA LYS A 241 23.68 35.14 12.29
C LYS A 241 24.98 34.42 12.69
N SER A 242 25.40 34.51 13.95
CA SER A 242 26.58 33.86 14.51
C SER A 242 26.30 32.47 15.12
N ASP A 243 25.04 32.02 15.13
CA ASP A 243 24.64 30.76 15.76
C ASP A 243 24.22 29.72 14.71
N HIS A 244 24.30 28.45 15.10
CA HIS A 244 23.63 27.37 14.36
C HIS A 244 22.16 27.33 14.75
N ALA A 245 21.30 27.07 13.78
CA ALA A 245 19.86 26.93 14.01
C ALA A 245 19.30 25.74 13.24
N MET A 246 18.11 25.31 13.62
CA MET A 246 17.40 24.21 13.01
C MET A 246 16.02 24.66 12.57
N VAL A 247 15.60 24.22 11.39
CA VAL A 247 14.24 24.47 10.89
C VAL A 247 13.25 23.66 11.73
N LEU A 248 12.31 24.35 12.39
CA LEU A 248 11.23 23.75 13.17
C LEU A 248 9.94 23.64 12.36
N ALA A 249 9.65 24.64 11.55
CA ALA A 249 8.51 24.66 10.63
C ALA A 249 8.79 25.62 9.45
N LYS A 250 8.11 25.38 8.34
CA LYS A 250 8.10 26.26 7.17
C LYS A 250 6.67 26.48 6.73
N ALA A 251 6.24 27.73 6.75
CA ALA A 251 4.90 28.19 6.42
C ALA A 251 4.99 29.26 5.33
N ASN A 252 4.60 28.93 4.09
CA ASN A 252 4.72 29.82 2.93
C ASN A 252 6.13 30.45 2.80
N LYS A 253 6.26 31.75 3.11
CA LYS A 253 7.52 32.52 3.08
C LYS A 253 8.22 32.65 4.44
N SER A 254 7.60 32.15 5.52
CA SER A 254 8.14 32.22 6.87
C SER A 254 8.72 30.88 7.32
N ILE A 255 9.84 30.94 8.03
CA ILE A 255 10.57 29.80 8.55
C ILE A 255 10.74 30.03 10.05
N THR A 256 10.26 29.08 10.85
CA THR A 256 10.49 29.05 12.30
C THR A 256 11.78 28.27 12.56
N LEU A 257 12.72 28.90 13.25
CA LEU A 257 14.05 28.37 13.57
C LEU A 257 14.22 28.18 15.08
N GLY A 258 14.80 27.06 15.50
CA GLY A 258 15.31 26.84 16.84
C GLY A 258 16.80 27.13 16.88
N ILE A 259 17.22 28.14 17.64
CA ILE A 259 18.64 28.49 17.83
C ILE A 259 19.29 27.45 18.73
N LEU A 260 20.43 26.89 18.30
CA LEU A 260 21.18 25.88 19.03
C LEU A 260 22.45 26.46 19.65
N LYS A 261 22.63 26.22 20.95
CA LYS A 261 23.89 26.46 21.68
C LYS A 261 24.29 25.15 22.37
N ASP A 262 25.51 24.67 22.11
CA ASP A 262 26.01 23.39 22.62
C ASP A 262 25.04 22.21 22.42
N ASN A 263 24.43 22.12 21.23
CA ASN A 263 23.40 21.13 20.87
C ASN A 263 22.14 21.15 21.77
N LYS A 264 21.85 22.30 22.40
CA LYS A 264 20.62 22.56 23.17
C LYS A 264 19.85 23.71 22.55
N VAL A 265 18.53 23.70 22.70
CA VAL A 265 17.67 24.80 22.22
C VAL A 265 17.82 25.99 23.15
N ALA A 266 18.25 27.13 22.61
CA ALA A 266 18.38 28.39 23.33
C ALA A 266 17.21 29.36 23.10
N GLY A 267 16.46 29.20 22.00
CA GLY A 267 15.32 30.04 21.68
C GLY A 267 14.73 29.75 20.31
N VAL A 268 13.58 30.35 20.01
CA VAL A 268 12.87 30.21 18.72
C VAL A 268 12.76 31.57 18.04
N VAL A 269 13.02 31.62 16.73
CA VAL A 269 13.00 32.84 15.91
C VAL A 269 12.27 32.58 14.61
N LYS A 270 11.42 33.51 14.16
CA LYS A 270 10.81 33.48 12.82
C LYS A 270 11.60 34.35 11.85
N THR A 271 11.80 33.87 10.62
CA THR A 271 12.53 34.59 9.56
C THR A 271 11.94 34.30 8.19
N SER A 272 12.09 35.21 7.24
CA SER A 272 11.78 35.00 5.81
C SER A 272 13.03 34.96 4.94
N LYS A 273 14.23 35.07 5.55
CA LYS A 273 15.50 35.03 4.83
C LYS A 273 15.70 33.67 4.18
N GLN A 274 16.30 33.67 3.00
CA GLN A 274 16.82 32.46 2.39
C GLN A 274 17.97 31.91 3.24
N LEU A 275 17.92 30.63 3.55
CA LEU A 275 18.88 29.96 4.43
C LEU A 275 19.67 28.94 3.63
N SER A 276 20.96 28.83 3.93
CA SER A 276 21.84 27.82 3.33
C SER A 276 21.86 26.59 4.24
N PRO A 277 21.28 25.46 3.82
CA PRO A 277 21.25 24.26 4.64
C PRO A 277 22.62 23.60 4.72
N PHE A 278 22.95 23.09 5.89
CA PHE A 278 24.01 22.12 6.09
C PHE A 278 23.46 20.92 6.84
N TYR A 279 24.25 19.85 6.92
CA TYR A 279 23.80 18.61 7.57
C TYR A 279 24.87 18.11 8.52
N LYS A 280 24.49 17.97 9.79
CA LYS A 280 25.34 17.42 10.84
C LYS A 280 24.45 16.66 11.82
N PRO A 281 24.66 15.34 12.03
CA PRO A 281 23.95 14.60 13.05
C PRO A 281 24.20 15.23 14.43
N ILE A 282 23.15 15.34 15.24
CA ILE A 282 23.22 15.90 16.60
C ILE A 282 23.06 14.76 17.60
N ILE A 283 24.10 14.52 18.38
CA ILE A 283 24.05 13.63 19.55
C ILE A 283 23.65 14.49 20.75
N THR A 284 22.54 14.15 21.41
CA THR A 284 22.00 14.97 22.51
C THR A 284 21.27 14.13 23.56
N THR A 285 21.22 14.68 24.77
CA THR A 285 20.37 14.25 25.91
C THR A 285 19.30 15.31 26.23
N ASP A 286 19.23 16.42 25.48
CA ASP A 286 18.27 17.49 25.71
C ASP A 286 16.85 17.06 25.36
N LYS A 287 16.03 16.82 26.38
CA LYS A 287 14.61 16.45 26.25
C LYS A 287 13.77 17.53 25.58
N THR A 288 14.20 18.80 25.65
CA THR A 288 13.52 19.90 24.98
C THR A 288 13.63 19.74 23.47
N LEU A 289 14.87 19.59 22.98
CA LEU A 289 15.17 19.36 21.57
C LEU A 289 14.60 18.04 21.06
N LEU A 290 14.70 16.97 21.85
CA LEU A 290 14.17 15.66 21.44
C LEU A 290 12.65 15.65 21.38
N TYR A 291 11.94 16.23 22.36
CA TYR A 291 10.51 15.92 22.51
C TYR A 291 9.58 17.13 22.57
N SER A 292 10.01 18.25 23.17
CA SER A 292 9.05 19.29 23.59
C SER A 292 8.89 20.42 22.57
N ILE A 293 9.98 20.79 21.88
CA ILE A 293 9.97 21.95 20.96
C ILE A 293 9.01 21.80 19.78
N TRP A 294 8.69 20.56 19.39
CA TRP A 294 7.85 20.24 18.23
C TRP A 294 6.35 20.47 18.45
N PHE A 295 5.94 20.66 19.70
CA PHE A 295 4.54 20.87 20.11
C PHE A 295 4.29 22.32 20.54
N ASN A 296 5.12 23.23 20.06
CA ASN A 296 4.92 24.66 20.24
C ASN A 296 3.88 25.15 19.20
N ASP A 297 2.93 25.98 19.61
CA ASP A 297 1.90 26.56 18.73
C ASP A 297 2.46 27.24 17.48
N GLN A 298 3.71 27.71 17.53
CA GLN A 298 4.41 28.33 16.40
C GLN A 298 4.96 27.34 15.35
N VAL A 299 4.80 26.03 15.58
CA VAL A 299 5.38 24.92 14.81
C VAL A 299 4.30 24.03 14.16
N ILE A 300 3.02 24.22 14.50
CA ILE A 300 1.90 23.42 13.98
C ILE A 300 1.42 23.98 12.65
N GLU A 301 1.73 23.28 11.57
CA GLU A 301 0.95 23.32 10.34
C GLU A 301 0.79 21.89 9.83
N LEU A 302 -0.45 21.41 9.77
CA LEU A 302 -0.81 20.26 8.96
C LEU A 302 -1.69 20.77 7.83
N PRO A 303 -1.32 20.58 6.56
CA PRO A 303 -2.29 20.73 5.49
C PRO A 303 -3.39 19.69 5.71
N GLN A 304 -4.64 20.16 5.75
CA GLN A 304 -5.79 19.27 5.71
C GLN A 304 -5.78 18.57 4.36
N ARG A 305 -5.67 17.23 4.37
CA ARG A 305 -5.95 16.44 3.17
C ARG A 305 -7.44 16.63 2.87
N GLU A 306 -7.78 17.14 1.69
CA GLU A 306 -9.16 17.12 1.20
C GLU A 306 -9.62 15.66 1.17
N HIS A 307 -10.52 15.27 2.07
CA HIS A 307 -11.15 13.96 2.15
C HIS A 307 -12.65 14.20 2.06
N ASN A 308 -13.22 14.10 0.86
CA ASN A 308 -14.67 14.00 0.69
C ASN A 308 -15.13 13.44 -0.67
N ASN A 309 -14.23 13.20 -1.64
CA ASN A 309 -14.67 12.76 -2.97
C ASN A 309 -15.05 11.27 -3.04
N LYS A 310 -14.45 10.39 -2.22
CA LYS A 310 -14.63 8.93 -2.31
C LYS A 310 -16.05 8.50 -1.93
N ASP A 311 -16.56 8.99 -0.80
CA ASP A 311 -17.89 8.65 -0.31
C ASP A 311 -18.98 9.19 -1.25
N MET A 312 -18.77 10.40 -1.80
CA MET A 312 -19.65 10.95 -2.82
C MET A 312 -19.71 10.07 -4.08
N ILE A 313 -18.58 9.51 -4.51
CA ILE A 313 -18.54 8.61 -5.67
C ILE A 313 -19.28 7.29 -5.36
N LEU A 314 -19.06 6.67 -4.20
CA LEU A 314 -19.77 5.44 -3.82
C LEU A 314 -21.28 5.66 -3.71
N GLU A 315 -21.71 6.79 -3.14
CA GLU A 315 -23.13 7.16 -3.09
C GLU A 315 -23.72 7.33 -4.50
N ALA A 316 -22.98 7.95 -5.42
CA ALA A 316 -23.39 8.10 -6.81
C ALA A 316 -23.47 6.74 -7.53
N VAL A 317 -22.52 5.83 -7.29
CA VAL A 317 -22.54 4.45 -7.79
C VAL A 317 -23.81 3.74 -7.30
N GLY A 318 -24.12 3.83 -6.01
CA GLY A 318 -25.33 3.24 -5.44
C GLY A 318 -26.60 3.76 -6.11
N LYS A 319 -26.74 5.08 -6.26
CA LYS A 319 -27.90 5.73 -6.93
C LYS A 319 -28.10 5.24 -8.36
N LEU A 320 -27.01 5.06 -9.11
CA LEU A 320 -27.05 4.57 -10.50
C LEU A 320 -27.49 3.09 -10.61
N GLY A 321 -27.60 2.36 -9.50
CA GLY A 321 -27.97 0.94 -9.48
C GLY A 321 -29.33 0.64 -8.86
N GLN A 322 -30.09 1.65 -8.42
CA GLN A 322 -31.35 1.45 -7.69
C GLN A 322 -32.56 1.16 -8.58
N GLU A 323 -32.56 1.65 -9.83
CA GLU A 323 -33.69 1.51 -10.74
C GLU A 323 -33.29 0.71 -11.97
N GLN A 324 -34.20 -0.18 -12.41
CA GLN A 324 -34.01 -1.00 -13.62
C GLN A 324 -33.94 -0.15 -14.90
N TYR A 325 -34.50 1.07 -14.85
CA TYR A 325 -34.50 2.05 -15.94
C TYR A 325 -34.30 3.46 -15.40
N ILE A 326 -33.07 3.98 -15.44
CA ILE A 326 -32.78 5.36 -15.06
C ILE A 326 -32.90 6.24 -16.31
N GLU A 327 -33.73 7.28 -16.25
CA GLU A 327 -33.79 8.27 -17.31
C GLU A 327 -32.44 8.95 -17.50
N PHE A 328 -32.04 9.25 -18.75
CA PHE A 328 -30.78 9.96 -19.02
C PHE A 328 -30.62 11.25 -18.20
N LYS A 329 -31.71 11.98 -17.93
CA LYS A 329 -31.69 13.20 -17.12
C LYS A 329 -31.29 12.92 -15.65
N ALA A 330 -31.72 11.78 -15.11
CA ALA A 330 -31.34 11.35 -13.76
C ALA A 330 -29.89 10.86 -13.72
N ILE A 331 -29.41 10.17 -14.76
CA ILE A 331 -27.99 9.82 -14.92
C ILE A 331 -27.13 11.09 -14.93
N GLU A 332 -27.46 12.04 -15.83
CA GLU A 332 -26.76 13.32 -15.98
C GLU A 332 -26.69 14.10 -14.65
N LYS A 333 -27.80 14.16 -13.91
CA LYS A 333 -27.84 14.81 -12.59
C LYS A 333 -26.92 14.12 -11.58
N THR A 334 -26.84 12.79 -11.61
CA THR A 334 -26.02 12.01 -10.67
C THR A 334 -24.53 12.16 -10.94
N ILE A 335 -24.13 12.28 -12.20
CA ILE A 335 -22.72 12.41 -12.59
C ILE A 335 -22.22 13.85 -12.73
N ALA A 336 -23.12 14.84 -12.76
CA ALA A 336 -22.78 16.26 -12.87
C ALA A 336 -21.68 16.75 -11.89
N PRO A 337 -21.60 16.28 -10.64
CA PRO A 337 -20.53 16.67 -9.72
C PRO A 337 -19.12 16.23 -10.16
N PHE A 338 -19.00 15.24 -11.04
CA PHE A 338 -17.73 14.59 -11.40
C PHE A 338 -17.27 14.97 -12.81
N THR A 339 -16.94 16.24 -13.01
CA THR A 339 -16.55 16.79 -14.33
C THR A 339 -15.36 16.09 -14.98
N GLN A 340 -14.46 15.50 -14.19
CA GLN A 340 -13.30 14.77 -14.66
C GLN A 340 -13.67 13.46 -15.39
N LEU A 341 -14.86 12.91 -15.13
CA LEU A 341 -15.32 11.65 -15.71
C LEU A 341 -15.85 11.78 -17.13
N GLU A 342 -16.17 12.99 -17.59
CA GLU A 342 -16.74 13.17 -18.92
C GLU A 342 -15.80 12.63 -20.02
N GLN A 343 -14.48 12.82 -19.86
CA GLN A 343 -13.50 12.28 -20.80
C GLN A 343 -13.40 10.76 -20.74
N ALA A 344 -13.42 10.19 -19.54
CA ALA A 344 -13.40 8.74 -19.33
C ALA A 344 -14.65 8.06 -19.90
N LEU A 345 -15.83 8.63 -19.65
CA LEU A 345 -17.10 8.19 -20.23
C LEU A 345 -17.11 8.30 -21.76
N ARG A 346 -16.59 9.40 -22.32
CA ARG A 346 -16.45 9.55 -23.78
C ARG A 346 -15.52 8.50 -24.38
N HIS A 347 -14.44 8.15 -23.69
CA HIS A 347 -13.51 7.11 -24.15
C HIS A 347 -14.17 5.74 -24.11
N ALA A 348 -14.77 5.37 -22.97
CA ALA A 348 -15.43 4.10 -22.79
C ALA A 348 -16.62 3.90 -23.74
N ALA A 349 -17.43 4.96 -23.98
CA ALA A 349 -18.58 4.88 -24.88
C ALA A 349 -18.19 4.58 -26.35
N ARG A 350 -16.92 4.76 -26.75
CA ARG A 350 -16.46 4.47 -28.12
C ARG A 350 -16.65 3.01 -28.51
N GLN A 351 -16.65 2.07 -27.56
CA GLN A 351 -16.84 0.65 -27.87
C GLN A 351 -18.25 0.33 -28.40
N TYR A 352 -19.23 1.19 -28.13
CA TYR A 352 -20.62 1.04 -28.60
C TYR A 352 -20.88 1.76 -29.93
N ASN A 353 -19.89 2.49 -30.43
CA ASN A 353 -20.04 3.31 -31.62
C ASN A 353 -19.87 2.48 -32.91
N ARG A 354 -20.98 1.90 -33.37
CA ARG A 354 -21.02 1.10 -34.61
C ARG A 354 -20.72 1.90 -35.89
N GLN A 355 -20.84 3.23 -35.85
CA GLN A 355 -20.75 4.11 -37.02
C GLN A 355 -19.48 4.98 -37.06
N GLY A 356 -18.54 4.79 -36.13
CA GLY A 356 -17.29 5.56 -36.08
C GLY A 356 -17.48 7.07 -35.77
N GLN A 357 -18.65 7.48 -35.28
CA GLN A 357 -18.95 8.89 -34.97
C GLN A 357 -18.17 9.40 -33.75
N LYS A 358 -17.65 10.63 -33.78
CA LYS A 358 -17.00 11.18 -32.59
C LYS A 358 -18.04 11.49 -31.52
N ALA A 359 -17.84 10.95 -30.32
CA ALA A 359 -18.61 11.32 -29.12
C ALA A 359 -18.37 12.79 -28.77
N THR A 360 -19.39 13.64 -28.88
CA THR A 360 -19.28 15.10 -28.75
C THR A 360 -19.74 15.65 -27.40
N THR A 361 -20.77 15.06 -26.81
CA THR A 361 -21.35 15.46 -25.53
C THR A 361 -21.67 14.24 -24.67
N LEU A 362 -21.76 14.41 -23.35
CA LEU A 362 -22.20 13.35 -22.43
C LEU A 362 -23.55 12.73 -22.87
N ARG A 363 -24.55 13.55 -23.20
CA ARG A 363 -25.85 13.06 -23.71
C ARG A 363 -25.69 12.17 -24.95
N HIS A 364 -24.81 12.55 -25.87
CA HIS A 364 -24.52 11.77 -27.06
C HIS A 364 -23.85 10.43 -26.69
N CYS A 365 -22.91 10.42 -25.74
CA CYS A 365 -22.33 9.18 -25.20
C CYS A 365 -23.38 8.23 -24.63
N LEU A 366 -24.24 8.73 -23.73
CA LEU A 366 -25.27 7.92 -23.09
C LEU A 366 -26.26 7.37 -24.13
N THR A 367 -26.60 8.17 -25.14
CA THR A 367 -27.49 7.73 -26.24
C THR A 367 -26.85 6.63 -27.10
N MET A 368 -25.56 6.71 -27.40
CA MET A 368 -24.85 5.66 -28.16
C MET A 368 -24.79 4.32 -27.42
N VAL A 369 -24.70 4.37 -26.09
CA VAL A 369 -24.62 3.20 -25.22
C VAL A 369 -26.00 2.54 -25.06
N GLY A 370 -27.07 3.34 -25.08
CA GLY A 370 -28.44 2.89 -24.80
C GLY A 370 -28.79 3.01 -23.32
N LEU A 371 -30.07 3.23 -23.04
CA LEU A 371 -30.56 3.55 -21.68
C LEU A 371 -30.25 2.42 -20.68
N ASP A 372 -30.44 1.17 -21.10
CA ASP A 372 -30.27 -0.02 -20.25
C ASP A 372 -28.82 -0.23 -19.78
N THR A 373 -27.84 0.26 -20.55
CA THR A 373 -26.40 0.06 -20.28
C THR A 373 -25.71 1.34 -19.79
N ALA A 374 -26.30 2.52 -20.05
CA ALA A 374 -25.72 3.81 -19.70
C ALA A 374 -25.47 3.99 -18.19
N GLY A 375 -26.39 3.52 -17.34
CA GLY A 375 -26.23 3.55 -15.89
C GLY A 375 -25.05 2.68 -15.42
N LEU A 376 -24.97 1.45 -15.94
CA LEU A 376 -23.90 0.49 -15.62
C LEU A 376 -22.52 1.00 -16.09
N LEU A 377 -22.45 1.60 -17.29
CA LEU A 377 -21.24 2.24 -17.78
C LEU A 377 -20.77 3.34 -16.82
N CYS A 378 -21.69 4.20 -16.36
CA CYS A 378 -21.35 5.27 -15.43
C CYS A 378 -20.86 4.73 -14.08
N GLN A 379 -21.52 3.68 -13.55
CA GLN A 379 -21.07 3.00 -12.33
C GLN A 379 -19.65 2.44 -12.49
N ARG A 380 -19.38 1.70 -13.58
CA ARG A 380 -18.05 1.14 -13.83
C ARG A 380 -17.00 2.24 -13.89
N VAL A 381 -17.22 3.33 -14.63
CA VAL A 381 -16.24 4.41 -14.78
C VAL A 381 -15.99 5.14 -13.44
N LEU A 382 -17.03 5.34 -12.62
CA LEU A 382 -16.90 5.86 -11.26
C LEU A 382 -16.03 4.93 -10.39
N LEU A 383 -16.27 3.61 -10.44
CA LEU A 383 -15.49 2.61 -9.72
C LEU A 383 -14.04 2.49 -10.22
N GLU A 384 -13.81 2.59 -11.53
CA GLU A 384 -12.47 2.64 -12.12
C GLU A 384 -11.70 3.86 -11.64
N THR A 385 -12.38 4.99 -11.48
CA THR A 385 -11.78 6.23 -10.96
C THR A 385 -11.35 6.02 -9.51
N LEU A 386 -12.23 5.45 -8.69
CA LEU A 386 -11.88 5.05 -7.34
C LEU A 386 -10.68 4.11 -7.33
N LEU A 387 -10.66 3.07 -8.17
CA LEU A 387 -9.55 2.12 -8.23
C LEU A 387 -8.23 2.76 -8.68
N ALA A 388 -8.26 3.65 -9.69
CA ALA A 388 -7.09 4.34 -10.20
C ALA A 388 -6.51 5.36 -9.22
N GLU A 389 -7.36 5.99 -8.41
CA GLU A 389 -6.96 6.97 -7.39
C GLU A 389 -6.47 6.33 -6.09
N GLN A 390 -6.75 5.04 -5.83
CA GLN A 390 -6.30 4.38 -4.61
C GLN A 390 -4.81 4.04 -4.65
N PRO A 391 -3.97 4.68 -3.82
CA PRO A 391 -2.54 4.43 -3.82
C PRO A 391 -2.24 3.07 -3.18
N HIS A 392 -1.48 2.24 -3.88
CA HIS A 392 -1.05 0.94 -3.38
C HIS A 392 0.31 0.54 -3.98
N PRO A 393 1.19 -0.17 -3.26
CA PRO A 393 2.49 -0.59 -3.82
C PRO A 393 2.39 -1.47 -5.06
N PHE A 394 1.26 -2.17 -5.24
CA PHE A 394 0.99 -3.03 -6.40
C PHE A 394 -0.05 -2.42 -7.35
N SER A 395 -0.28 -1.10 -7.35
CA SER A 395 -1.30 -0.44 -8.19
C SER A 395 -1.19 -0.80 -9.68
N ALA A 396 0.02 -0.78 -10.24
CA ALA A 396 0.26 -1.17 -11.63
C ALA A 396 -0.12 -2.63 -11.91
N ASP A 397 0.20 -3.54 -11.00
CA ASP A 397 -0.13 -4.97 -11.12
C ASP A 397 -1.65 -5.21 -10.99
N ILE A 398 -2.31 -4.50 -10.06
CA ILE A 398 -3.76 -4.51 -9.90
C ILE A 398 -4.43 -4.04 -11.19
N TRP A 399 -3.96 -2.93 -11.76
CA TRP A 399 -4.50 -2.40 -13.01
C TRP A 399 -4.27 -3.34 -14.21
N CYS A 400 -3.11 -4.00 -14.28
CA CYS A 400 -2.84 -5.02 -15.30
C CYS A 400 -3.80 -6.21 -15.18
N LYS A 401 -4.03 -6.73 -13.96
CA LYS A 401 -4.98 -7.82 -13.70
C LYS A 401 -6.42 -7.41 -14.02
N TYR A 402 -6.82 -6.20 -13.64
CA TYR A 402 -8.10 -5.61 -14.02
C TYR A 402 -8.28 -5.54 -15.54
N THR A 403 -7.27 -5.04 -16.25
CA THR A 403 -7.27 -4.92 -17.71
C THR A 403 -7.35 -6.30 -18.39
N LEU A 404 -6.70 -7.32 -17.82
CA LEU A 404 -6.83 -8.70 -18.29
C LEU A 404 -8.26 -9.22 -18.14
N ILE A 405 -8.90 -9.03 -16.97
CA ILE A 405 -10.29 -9.43 -16.72
C ILE A 405 -11.23 -8.73 -17.72
N ASN A 406 -11.04 -7.42 -17.94
CA ASN A 406 -11.77 -6.66 -18.97
C ASN A 406 -11.65 -7.34 -20.35
N LYS A 407 -10.44 -7.66 -20.79
CA LYS A 407 -10.21 -8.35 -22.07
C LYS A 407 -10.88 -9.73 -22.13
N ILE A 408 -10.78 -10.51 -21.06
CA ILE A 408 -11.42 -11.84 -20.99
C ILE A 408 -12.92 -11.71 -21.20
N ILE A 409 -13.56 -10.77 -20.49
CA ILE A 409 -15.00 -10.52 -20.62
C ILE A 409 -15.33 -10.05 -22.04
N PHE A 410 -14.57 -9.11 -22.59
CA PHE A 410 -14.78 -8.62 -23.96
C PHE A 410 -14.72 -9.75 -24.99
N VAL A 411 -13.68 -10.59 -24.95
CA VAL A 411 -13.54 -11.69 -25.90
C VAL A 411 -14.64 -12.72 -25.68
N LEU A 412 -14.90 -13.14 -24.44
CA LEU A 412 -15.94 -14.14 -24.12
C LEU A 412 -17.30 -13.74 -24.72
N LEU A 413 -17.70 -12.47 -24.58
CA LEU A 413 -18.98 -11.95 -25.04
C LEU A 413 -19.07 -11.67 -26.55
N SER A 414 -17.93 -11.57 -27.25
CA SER A 414 -17.84 -11.05 -28.62
C SER A 414 -18.69 -11.81 -29.66
N LYS A 415 -19.02 -13.08 -29.40
CA LYS A 415 -19.78 -13.94 -30.32
C LYS A 415 -21.28 -14.00 -30.06
N SER A 416 -21.77 -13.54 -28.91
CA SER A 416 -23.18 -13.78 -28.52
C SER A 416 -23.86 -12.60 -27.83
N LYS A 417 -23.31 -12.08 -26.73
CA LYS A 417 -24.00 -11.13 -25.82
C LYS A 417 -23.14 -9.89 -25.49
N PRO A 418 -22.67 -9.11 -26.49
CA PRO A 418 -21.78 -7.96 -26.25
C PRO A 418 -22.40 -6.88 -25.33
N GLU A 419 -23.73 -6.75 -25.30
CA GLU A 419 -24.46 -5.83 -24.44
C GLU A 419 -24.32 -6.13 -22.93
N SER A 420 -23.95 -7.36 -22.57
CA SER A 420 -23.78 -7.76 -21.16
C SER A 420 -22.43 -7.35 -20.56
N PHE A 421 -21.58 -6.66 -21.33
CA PHE A 421 -20.21 -6.31 -20.94
C PHE A 421 -20.13 -5.52 -19.63
N GLU A 422 -20.88 -4.42 -19.52
CA GLU A 422 -20.84 -3.56 -18.33
C GLU A 422 -21.40 -4.28 -17.09
N ALA A 423 -22.41 -5.14 -17.31
CA ALA A 423 -23.05 -5.93 -16.27
C ALA A 423 -22.08 -6.98 -15.65
N LEU A 424 -21.06 -7.42 -16.40
CA LEU A 424 -20.03 -8.34 -15.90
C LEU A 424 -18.80 -7.62 -15.38
N LEU A 425 -18.33 -6.55 -16.03
CA LEU A 425 -17.11 -5.86 -15.61
C LEU A 425 -17.31 -4.99 -14.36
N GLY A 426 -18.50 -4.42 -14.16
CA GLY A 426 -18.84 -3.64 -12.97
C GLY A 426 -18.56 -4.38 -11.65
N PRO A 427 -19.13 -5.58 -11.43
CA PRO A 427 -18.87 -6.39 -10.24
C PRO A 427 -17.39 -6.70 -9.97
N PHE A 428 -16.61 -7.02 -11.01
CA PHE A 428 -15.16 -7.19 -10.84
C PHE A 428 -14.49 -5.88 -10.38
N THR A 429 -14.85 -4.75 -10.98
CA THR A 429 -14.29 -3.44 -10.61
C THR A 429 -14.60 -3.13 -9.12
N ALA A 430 -15.84 -3.36 -8.70
CA ALA A 430 -16.28 -3.15 -7.32
C ALA A 430 -15.53 -4.04 -6.33
N VAL A 431 -15.39 -5.34 -6.62
CA VAL A 431 -14.70 -6.27 -5.72
C VAL A 431 -13.20 -6.04 -5.69
N ILE A 432 -12.57 -5.65 -6.81
CA ILE A 432 -11.15 -5.28 -6.81
C ILE A 432 -10.93 -4.02 -5.95
N TYR A 433 -11.83 -3.04 -6.04
CA TYR A 433 -11.81 -1.88 -5.16
C TYR A 433 -11.99 -2.28 -3.68
N PHE A 434 -12.92 -3.18 -3.38
CA PHE A 434 -13.11 -3.76 -2.04
C PHE A 434 -11.83 -4.43 -1.51
N ILE A 435 -11.13 -5.20 -2.35
CA ILE A 435 -9.85 -5.83 -2.00
C ILE A 435 -8.81 -4.78 -1.62
N VAL A 436 -8.70 -3.69 -2.39
CA VAL A 436 -7.75 -2.61 -2.11
C VAL A 436 -8.12 -1.84 -0.83
N LEU A 437 -9.39 -1.81 -0.43
CA LEU A 437 -9.82 -1.16 0.80
C LEU A 437 -9.63 -2.03 2.05
N ASN A 438 -10.00 -3.30 1.98
CA ASN A 438 -10.17 -4.17 3.16
C ASN A 438 -9.09 -5.24 3.29
N HIS A 439 -8.31 -5.48 2.23
CA HIS A 439 -7.30 -6.53 2.17
C HIS A 439 -5.94 -6.03 1.65
N ASP A 440 -5.67 -4.72 1.75
CA ASP A 440 -4.49 -4.06 1.16
C ASP A 440 -3.16 -4.76 1.48
N SER A 441 -2.94 -5.15 2.73
CA SER A 441 -1.71 -5.82 3.17
C SER A 441 -1.51 -7.24 2.65
N GLN A 442 -2.61 -7.90 2.25
CA GLN A 442 -2.60 -9.29 1.77
C GLN A 442 -2.24 -9.39 0.29
N ILE A 443 -2.43 -8.31 -0.47
CA ILE A 443 -2.20 -8.28 -1.91
C ILE A 443 -0.75 -8.67 -2.25
N MET A 444 -0.61 -9.52 -3.26
CA MET A 444 0.66 -9.93 -3.84
C MET A 444 0.62 -9.87 -5.37
N ARG A 445 1.81 -9.70 -5.96
CA ARG A 445 1.99 -9.77 -7.41
C ARG A 445 1.67 -11.16 -7.97
N LEU A 446 2.18 -12.21 -7.32
CA LEU A 446 1.97 -13.59 -7.77
C LEU A 446 0.56 -14.07 -7.42
N VAL A 447 -0.07 -14.78 -8.34
CA VAL A 447 -1.33 -15.48 -8.13
C VAL A 447 -1.12 -16.65 -7.17
N THR A 448 -2.05 -16.84 -6.25
CA THR A 448 -2.07 -18.00 -5.36
C THR A 448 -2.96 -19.06 -6.00
N PRO A 449 -2.42 -20.24 -6.37
CA PRO A 449 -3.27 -21.33 -6.85
C PRO A 449 -4.21 -21.77 -5.71
N PRO A 450 -5.44 -22.20 -6.03
CA PRO A 450 -6.35 -22.73 -5.01
C PRO A 450 -5.66 -23.88 -4.26
N SER A 451 -5.69 -23.82 -2.93
CA SER A 451 -4.93 -24.71 -2.05
C SER A 451 -5.50 -26.14 -1.94
N ASP A 452 -6.74 -26.36 -2.39
CA ASP A 452 -7.43 -27.63 -2.29
C ASP A 452 -8.37 -27.89 -3.49
N ASP A 453 -8.08 -28.93 -4.26
CA ASP A 453 -8.93 -29.42 -5.36
C ASP A 453 -10.34 -29.82 -4.87
N PHE A 454 -10.49 -30.14 -3.59
CA PHE A 454 -11.76 -30.56 -2.96
C PHE A 454 -12.53 -29.43 -2.26
N SER A 455 -12.09 -28.17 -2.38
CA SER A 455 -12.82 -27.03 -1.81
C SER A 455 -14.29 -27.04 -2.24
N GLN A 456 -15.22 -26.85 -1.30
CA GLN A 456 -16.65 -26.74 -1.61
C GLN A 456 -17.02 -25.36 -2.15
N ILE A 457 -16.16 -24.36 -1.96
CA ILE A 457 -16.36 -22.98 -2.44
C ILE A 457 -15.62 -22.80 -3.78
N PRO A 458 -16.18 -22.04 -4.74
CA PRO A 458 -15.50 -21.68 -5.98
C PRO A 458 -14.15 -20.97 -5.76
N ILE A 459 -13.39 -20.78 -6.83
CA ILE A 459 -12.14 -20.00 -6.75
C ILE A 459 -12.49 -18.56 -6.38
N SER A 460 -11.91 -18.10 -5.28
CA SER A 460 -12.02 -16.70 -4.84
C SER A 460 -11.25 -15.77 -5.76
N THR A 461 -11.78 -14.55 -5.93
CA THR A 461 -11.06 -13.45 -6.61
C THR A 461 -9.77 -13.11 -5.88
N ALA A 462 -9.70 -13.33 -4.57
CA ALA A 462 -8.49 -13.17 -3.75
C ALA A 462 -7.26 -13.87 -4.36
N CYS A 463 -7.46 -15.06 -4.94
CA CYS A 463 -6.40 -15.87 -5.52
C CYS A 463 -5.65 -15.12 -6.64
N ILE A 464 -6.38 -14.36 -7.47
CA ILE A 464 -5.82 -13.52 -8.55
C ILE A 464 -4.89 -12.43 -7.98
N PHE A 465 -5.16 -12.00 -6.74
CA PHE A 465 -4.37 -11.01 -6.00
C PHE A 465 -3.43 -11.62 -4.96
N GLY A 466 -3.19 -12.94 -5.03
CA GLY A 466 -2.14 -13.61 -4.29
C GLY A 466 -2.46 -13.98 -2.84
N PHE A 467 -3.73 -14.00 -2.45
CA PHE A 467 -4.18 -14.49 -1.15
C PHE A 467 -5.40 -15.40 -1.29
N GLU A 468 -5.77 -16.15 -0.25
CA GLU A 468 -6.65 -17.32 -0.41
C GLU A 468 -8.14 -16.97 -0.52
N GLN A 469 -8.65 -16.10 0.34
CA GLN A 469 -10.08 -15.79 0.43
C GLN A 469 -10.33 -14.35 0.87
N LEU A 470 -11.47 -13.81 0.47
CA LEU A 470 -12.00 -12.53 0.95
C LEU A 470 -12.68 -12.69 2.32
N ASP A 471 -12.78 -11.60 3.07
CA ASP A 471 -13.66 -11.56 4.24
C ASP A 471 -15.11 -11.52 3.75
N GLY A 472 -15.79 -12.66 3.83
CA GLY A 472 -17.16 -12.80 3.34
C GLY A 472 -18.17 -11.91 4.07
N SER A 473 -17.94 -11.60 5.34
CA SER A 473 -18.86 -10.74 6.11
C SER A 473 -18.76 -9.29 5.64
N LEU A 474 -17.52 -8.79 5.52
CA LEU A 474 -17.27 -7.43 5.02
C LEU A 474 -17.66 -7.28 3.55
N LEU A 475 -17.44 -8.32 2.73
CA LEU A 475 -17.86 -8.30 1.32
C LEU A 475 -19.38 -8.22 1.21
N ASN A 476 -20.11 -9.01 2.01
CA ASN A 476 -21.57 -8.98 1.98
C ASN A 476 -22.10 -7.61 2.41
N GLU A 477 -21.56 -7.02 3.49
CA GLU A 477 -21.90 -5.66 3.93
C GLU A 477 -21.65 -4.64 2.81
N PHE A 478 -20.44 -4.65 2.21
CA PHE A 478 -20.10 -3.76 1.10
C PHE A 478 -21.06 -3.88 -0.09
N VAL A 479 -21.44 -5.11 -0.47
CA VAL A 479 -22.37 -5.35 -1.57
C VAL A 479 -23.80 -4.93 -1.23
N GLN A 480 -24.28 -5.17 -0.01
CA GLN A 480 -25.62 -4.75 0.40
C GLN A 480 -25.73 -3.23 0.52
N ASP A 481 -24.69 -2.55 1.01
CA ASP A 481 -24.72 -1.10 1.18
C ASP A 481 -24.69 -0.36 -0.16
N ASN A 482 -23.89 -0.84 -1.11
CA ASN A 482 -23.62 -0.12 -2.35
C ASN A 482 -24.37 -0.70 -3.57
N PHE A 483 -24.76 -1.98 -3.54
CA PHE A 483 -25.22 -2.72 -4.73
C PHE A 483 -26.40 -3.66 -4.48
N ARG A 484 -27.14 -3.54 -3.36
CA ARG A 484 -28.25 -4.46 -2.98
C ARG A 484 -29.20 -4.86 -4.11
N PHE A 485 -29.56 -3.92 -5.00
CA PHE A 485 -30.53 -4.16 -6.06
C PHE A 485 -29.91 -4.69 -7.36
N SER A 486 -28.58 -4.73 -7.45
CA SER A 486 -27.91 -5.23 -8.64
C SER A 486 -27.80 -6.75 -8.60
N LYS A 487 -28.58 -7.43 -9.45
CA LYS A 487 -28.51 -8.87 -9.68
C LYS A 487 -27.08 -9.38 -9.92
N MET A 488 -26.29 -8.68 -10.73
CA MET A 488 -24.94 -9.15 -11.12
C MET A 488 -23.91 -9.02 -10.00
N HIS A 489 -23.92 -7.93 -9.23
CA HIS A 489 -23.09 -7.80 -8.03
C HIS A 489 -23.44 -8.85 -6.96
N ASN A 490 -24.74 -9.15 -6.76
CA ASN A 490 -25.15 -10.23 -5.86
C ASN A 490 -24.70 -11.61 -6.37
N ALA A 491 -24.87 -11.90 -7.66
CA ALA A 491 -24.38 -13.13 -8.29
C ALA A 491 -22.85 -13.26 -8.21
N PHE A 492 -22.10 -12.16 -8.28
CA PHE A 492 -20.68 -12.16 -8.02
C PHE A 492 -20.40 -12.53 -6.56
N ALA A 493 -21.07 -11.88 -5.61
CA ALA A 493 -20.89 -12.16 -4.18
C ALA A 493 -21.18 -13.63 -3.83
N GLU A 494 -22.18 -14.25 -4.46
CA GLU A 494 -22.47 -15.69 -4.32
C GLU A 494 -21.23 -16.56 -4.56
N THR A 495 -20.39 -16.22 -5.54
CA THR A 495 -19.18 -17.00 -5.86
C THR A 495 -18.09 -16.93 -4.79
N GLU A 496 -18.17 -15.96 -3.88
CA GLU A 496 -17.25 -15.79 -2.75
C GLU A 496 -17.84 -16.33 -1.43
N LEU A 497 -19.17 -16.46 -1.34
CA LEU A 497 -19.90 -16.73 -0.10
C LEU A 497 -20.58 -18.09 -0.04
N THR A 498 -20.83 -18.73 -1.18
CA THR A 498 -21.67 -19.93 -1.27
C THR A 498 -20.95 -21.13 -1.90
N GLU A 499 -21.49 -22.32 -1.68
CA GLU A 499 -20.93 -23.56 -2.21
C GLU A 499 -21.14 -23.71 -3.73
N LYS A 500 -20.22 -24.43 -4.37
CA LYS A 500 -20.19 -24.74 -5.81
C LYS A 500 -21.52 -25.27 -6.35
N GLN A 501 -22.26 -26.05 -5.55
CA GLN A 501 -23.51 -26.70 -5.96
C GLN A 501 -24.71 -25.75 -5.94
N SER A 502 -24.68 -24.71 -5.10
CA SER A 502 -25.77 -23.75 -4.93
C SER A 502 -25.68 -22.54 -5.86
N LEU A 503 -24.62 -22.41 -6.67
CA LEU A 503 -24.43 -21.25 -7.53
C LEU A 503 -25.54 -21.10 -8.57
N SER A 504 -26.05 -19.87 -8.69
CA SER A 504 -26.91 -19.45 -9.79
C SER A 504 -26.19 -19.52 -11.15
N VAL A 505 -26.95 -19.43 -12.24
CA VAL A 505 -26.37 -19.41 -13.61
C VAL A 505 -25.42 -18.23 -13.78
N ASP A 506 -25.80 -17.04 -13.30
CA ASP A 506 -24.96 -15.84 -13.38
C ASP A 506 -23.70 -15.97 -12.52
N ALA A 507 -23.79 -16.59 -11.34
CA ALA A 507 -22.62 -16.87 -10.50
C ALA A 507 -21.64 -17.87 -11.14
N LYS A 508 -22.15 -18.86 -11.88
CA LYS A 508 -21.31 -19.79 -12.66
C LYS A 508 -20.53 -19.08 -13.76
N LEU A 509 -21.13 -18.08 -14.42
CA LEU A 509 -20.44 -17.24 -15.38
C LEU A 509 -19.27 -16.46 -14.76
N PHE A 510 -19.47 -15.83 -13.59
CA PHE A 510 -18.37 -15.19 -12.86
C PHE A 510 -17.28 -16.18 -12.45
N SER A 511 -17.66 -17.38 -12.02
CA SER A 511 -16.70 -18.44 -11.69
C SER A 511 -15.87 -18.85 -12.90
N ALA A 512 -16.48 -18.96 -14.09
CA ALA A 512 -15.76 -19.26 -15.33
C ALA A 512 -14.76 -18.14 -15.71
N ILE A 513 -15.14 -16.86 -15.57
CA ILE A 513 -14.23 -15.73 -15.84
C ILE A 513 -13.03 -15.74 -14.88
N LYS A 514 -13.26 -16.01 -13.58
CA LYS A 514 -12.19 -16.17 -12.59
C LYS A 514 -11.24 -17.31 -12.96
N LEU A 515 -11.79 -18.45 -13.36
CA LEU A 515 -11.03 -19.62 -13.80
C LEU A 515 -10.15 -19.30 -15.02
N ILE A 516 -10.71 -18.70 -16.07
CA ILE A 516 -9.94 -18.27 -17.25
C ILE A 516 -8.81 -17.31 -16.85
N THR A 517 -9.10 -16.37 -15.95
CA THR A 517 -8.10 -15.41 -15.45
C THR A 517 -6.94 -16.11 -14.75
N VAL A 518 -7.24 -17.07 -13.87
CA VAL A 518 -6.23 -17.86 -13.17
C VAL A 518 -5.40 -18.68 -14.16
N ILE A 519 -6.03 -19.41 -15.09
CA ILE A 519 -5.35 -20.20 -16.14
C ILE A 519 -4.35 -19.35 -16.92
N ILE A 520 -4.73 -18.13 -17.32
CA ILE A 520 -3.85 -17.24 -18.08
C ILE A 520 -2.68 -16.75 -17.22
N LEU A 521 -2.93 -16.38 -15.96
CA LEU A 521 -1.90 -15.82 -15.08
C LEU A 521 -0.93 -16.86 -14.52
N THR A 522 -1.36 -18.12 -14.33
CA THR A 522 -0.53 -19.20 -13.79
C THR A 522 0.04 -20.12 -14.86
N GLY A 523 -0.60 -20.19 -16.04
CA GLY A 523 -0.31 -21.19 -17.07
C GLY A 523 -0.79 -22.60 -16.71
N GLU A 524 -1.50 -22.77 -15.61
CA GLU A 524 -1.98 -24.07 -15.14
C GLU A 524 -3.26 -24.47 -15.88
N THR A 525 -3.23 -25.66 -16.48
CA THR A 525 -4.34 -26.18 -17.31
C THR A 525 -5.08 -27.35 -16.67
N GLN A 526 -4.59 -27.84 -15.53
CA GLN A 526 -5.25 -28.90 -14.79
C GLN A 526 -6.45 -28.32 -14.05
N LEU A 527 -7.64 -28.75 -14.44
CA LEU A 527 -8.91 -28.32 -13.83
C LEU A 527 -9.57 -29.52 -13.17
N THR A 528 -10.16 -29.28 -11.99
CA THR A 528 -11.06 -30.24 -11.37
C THR A 528 -12.26 -30.55 -12.27
N ALA A 529 -12.96 -31.66 -12.01
CA ALA A 529 -14.14 -32.05 -12.79
C ALA A 529 -15.22 -30.95 -12.79
N TRP A 530 -15.47 -30.32 -11.64
CA TRP A 530 -16.44 -29.24 -11.53
C TRP A 530 -16.02 -27.99 -12.31
N GLN A 531 -14.75 -27.58 -12.22
CA GLN A 531 -14.24 -26.43 -12.97
C GLN A 531 -14.31 -26.67 -14.48
N SER A 532 -14.00 -27.89 -14.92
CA SER A 532 -14.15 -28.31 -16.31
C SER A 532 -15.61 -28.20 -16.78
N GLN A 533 -16.54 -28.75 -16.00
CA GLN A 533 -17.97 -28.71 -16.32
C GLN A 533 -18.51 -27.28 -16.41
N VAL A 534 -18.17 -26.42 -15.43
CA VAL A 534 -18.61 -25.02 -15.43
C VAL A 534 -18.04 -24.26 -16.62
N LEU A 535 -16.74 -24.42 -16.89
CA LEU A 535 -16.10 -23.73 -17.99
C LEU A 535 -16.68 -24.17 -19.34
N ASP A 536 -16.79 -25.48 -19.60
CA ASP A 536 -17.31 -25.98 -20.89
C ASP A 536 -18.76 -25.57 -21.11
N SER A 537 -19.60 -25.66 -20.08
CA SER A 537 -21.01 -25.22 -20.16
C SER A 537 -21.13 -23.73 -20.51
N ILE A 538 -20.26 -22.87 -19.96
CA ILE A 538 -20.27 -21.45 -20.29
C ILE A 538 -19.69 -21.22 -21.69
N LEU A 539 -18.63 -21.92 -22.10
CA LEU A 539 -18.10 -21.77 -23.44
C LEU A 539 -19.12 -22.14 -24.52
N ASP A 540 -19.86 -23.23 -24.30
CA ASP A 540 -20.95 -23.65 -25.19
C ASP A 540 -22.06 -22.59 -25.27
N GLU A 541 -22.50 -22.03 -24.13
CA GLU A 541 -23.51 -20.96 -24.09
C GLU A 541 -23.08 -19.72 -24.90
N PHE A 542 -21.78 -19.41 -24.91
CA PHE A 542 -21.21 -18.24 -25.59
C PHE A 542 -20.63 -18.58 -26.97
N ASN A 543 -20.98 -19.73 -27.56
CA ASN A 543 -20.58 -20.16 -28.92
C ASN A 543 -19.05 -20.32 -29.11
N TRP A 544 -18.34 -20.75 -28.07
CA TRP A 544 -16.94 -21.13 -28.12
C TRP A 544 -16.79 -22.65 -28.24
N GLN A 545 -16.11 -23.12 -29.27
CA GLN A 545 -16.04 -24.55 -29.59
C GLN A 545 -15.06 -25.33 -28.71
N SER A 546 -14.10 -24.63 -28.09
CA SER A 546 -13.13 -25.24 -27.18
C SER A 546 -12.46 -24.19 -26.30
N ARG A 547 -11.89 -24.66 -25.18
CA ARG A 547 -11.04 -23.88 -24.30
C ARG A 547 -9.83 -23.30 -25.03
N THR A 548 -9.22 -24.07 -25.92
CA THR A 548 -8.07 -23.61 -26.73
C THR A 548 -8.47 -22.43 -27.62
N GLN A 549 -9.66 -22.47 -28.24
CA GLN A 549 -10.12 -21.40 -29.12
C GLN A 549 -10.28 -20.07 -28.38
N ILE A 550 -10.90 -20.08 -27.20
CA ILE A 550 -11.09 -18.84 -26.40
C ILE A 550 -9.75 -18.32 -25.87
N LEU A 551 -8.87 -19.19 -25.36
CA LEU A 551 -7.57 -18.78 -24.83
C LEU A 551 -6.69 -18.16 -25.92
N THR A 552 -6.65 -18.76 -27.11
CA THR A 552 -5.94 -18.18 -28.26
C THR A 552 -6.51 -16.82 -28.65
N ALA A 553 -7.84 -16.67 -28.71
CA ALA A 553 -8.46 -15.39 -29.04
C ALA A 553 -8.14 -14.28 -28.01
N ILE A 554 -8.04 -14.64 -26.71
CA ILE A 554 -7.63 -13.69 -25.66
C ILE A 554 -6.16 -13.30 -25.81
N LEU A 555 -5.29 -14.25 -26.17
CA LEU A 555 -3.87 -13.98 -26.41
C LEU A 555 -3.65 -13.12 -27.65
N GLU A 556 -4.41 -13.32 -28.73
CA GLU A 556 -4.35 -12.50 -29.96
C GLU A 556 -4.76 -11.04 -29.73
N GLN A 557 -5.65 -10.79 -28.76
CA GLN A 557 -6.05 -9.44 -28.32
C GLN A 557 -5.06 -8.82 -27.31
N SER A 558 -3.99 -9.53 -26.94
CA SER A 558 -3.00 -9.06 -25.99
C SER A 558 -1.74 -8.58 -26.71
N PRO A 559 -1.29 -7.31 -26.53
CA PRO A 559 0.10 -7.02 -26.79
C PRO A 559 0.89 -7.76 -25.69
N LEU A 560 1.49 -8.90 -26.05
CA LEU A 560 2.49 -9.66 -25.29
C LEU A 560 2.49 -9.33 -23.78
N CYS A 561 1.64 -10.01 -23.00
CA CYS A 561 1.88 -10.16 -21.56
C CYS A 561 3.09 -11.08 -21.37
N THR A 562 4.29 -10.62 -21.70
CA THR A 562 5.51 -11.22 -21.16
C THR A 562 5.60 -10.79 -19.72
N ILE A 563 5.26 -11.71 -18.81
CA ILE A 563 5.80 -11.67 -17.46
C ILE A 563 7.31 -11.91 -17.63
N GLU A 564 8.09 -10.83 -17.64
CA GLU A 564 9.53 -10.90 -17.32
C GLU A 564 9.74 -11.03 -15.81
#